data_AF-W4NCR8-F1
#
_entry.id   AF-W4NCR8-F1
#
_cell.length_a   1.000
_cell.length_b   1.000
_cell.length_c   1.000
_cell.angle_alpha   90.00
_cell.angle_beta   90.00
_cell.angle_gamma   90.00
#
_symmetry.space_group_name_H-M   'P 1'
#
loop_
_entity.id
_entity.type
_entity.pdbx_description
1 polymer ?
#
loop_
_entity_poly.entity_id
_entity_poly.type
_entity_poly.pdbx_seq_one_letter_code
_entity_poly.pdbx_strand_id
1 'polypeptide(L)'
;MENVDIETFMQRLDEISTRRKAMQSKLAREKHRVDELVAERRKRIEERRRKGDNGRAWQVLQQRIDMGETCESDIFSGIDKSPEAREVRGYTSKLAGYMRDYVEDADDQDNEAAQGRVKLDEQMKHLHELESRLNAQA
;
A
#
# COMPACT_ATOMS: atom_id res chain seq x y z
N MET A 1 51.94 -19.50 -4.71
CA MET A 1 50.94 -18.78 -5.53
C MET A 1 49.65 -18.71 -4.72
N GLU A 2 49.56 -17.81 -3.74
CA GLU A 2 48.45 -17.79 -2.76
C GLU A 2 48.00 -16.37 -2.35
N ASN A 3 48.47 -15.31 -3.03
CA ASN A 3 48.07 -13.92 -2.74
C ASN A 3 46.98 -13.36 -3.68
N VAL A 4 46.65 -14.07 -4.76
CA VAL A 4 45.71 -13.57 -5.79
C VAL A 4 44.25 -13.65 -5.34
N ASP A 5 43.94 -14.48 -4.34
CA ASP A 5 42.56 -14.75 -3.91
C ASP A 5 42.02 -13.72 -2.90
N ILE A 6 42.85 -13.31 -1.92
CA ILE A 6 42.45 -12.35 -0.88
C ILE A 6 42.33 -10.93 -1.45
N GLU A 7 43.26 -10.50 -2.31
CA GLU A 7 43.18 -9.18 -2.95
C GLU A 7 41.96 -9.07 -3.86
N THR A 8 41.67 -10.09 -4.65
CA THR A 8 40.47 -10.16 -5.50
C THR A 8 39.20 -10.15 -4.66
N PHE A 9 39.19 -10.87 -3.54
CA PHE A 9 38.07 -10.87 -2.60
C PHE A 9 37.84 -9.50 -1.97
N MET A 10 38.90 -8.82 -1.53
CA MET A 10 38.82 -7.48 -0.94
C MET A 10 38.36 -6.42 -1.96
N GLN A 11 38.80 -6.53 -3.22
CA GLN A 11 38.30 -5.68 -4.31
C GLN A 11 36.80 -5.87 -4.53
N ARG A 12 36.32 -7.12 -4.58
CA ARG A 12 34.89 -7.42 -4.71
C ARG A 12 34.07 -6.91 -3.51
N LEU A 13 34.60 -7.01 -2.29
CA LEU A 13 33.95 -6.45 -1.11
C LEU A 13 33.82 -4.92 -1.20
N ASP A 14 34.86 -4.24 -1.67
CA ASP A 14 34.85 -2.79 -1.83
C ASP A 14 33.84 -2.35 -2.90
N GLU A 15 33.79 -3.06 -4.03
CA GLU A 15 32.78 -2.85 -5.08
C GLU A 15 31.34 -3.05 -4.56
N ILE A 16 31.10 -4.13 -3.80
CA ILE A 16 29.80 -4.41 -3.19
C ILE A 16 29.44 -3.31 -2.18
N SER A 17 30.40 -2.86 -1.38
CA SER A 17 30.18 -1.80 -0.39
C SER A 17 29.82 -0.47 -1.07
N THR A 18 30.51 -0.13 -2.16
CA THR A 18 30.28 1.07 -2.96
C THR A 18 28.91 1.01 -3.63
N ARG A 19 28.56 -0.14 -4.22
CA ARG A 19 27.24 -0.37 -4.81
C ARG A 19 26.12 -0.28 -3.78
N ARG A 20 26.32 -0.84 -2.57
CA ARG A 20 25.36 -0.74 -1.46
C ARG A 20 25.15 0.71 -1.06
N LYS A 21 26.22 1.48 -0.90
CA LYS A 21 26.16 2.91 -0.54
C LYS A 21 25.45 3.74 -1.61
N ALA A 22 25.73 3.48 -2.89
CA ALA A 22 25.04 4.12 -4.00
C ALA A 22 23.54 3.79 -4.02
N MET A 23 23.19 2.52 -3.79
CA MET A 23 21.79 2.07 -3.71
C MET A 23 21.05 2.70 -2.52
N GLN A 24 21.66 2.74 -1.34
CA GLN A 24 21.10 3.41 -0.17
C GLN A 24 20.89 4.90 -0.41
N SER A 25 21.84 5.58 -1.05
CA SER A 25 21.68 6.99 -1.41
C SER A 25 20.55 7.21 -2.41
N LYS A 26 20.38 6.31 -3.39
CA LYS A 26 19.27 6.38 -4.35
C LYS A 26 17.93 6.18 -3.64
N LEU A 27 17.83 5.15 -2.80
CA LEU A 27 16.63 4.85 -2.03
C LEU A 27 16.25 6.01 -1.10
N ALA A 28 17.22 6.64 -0.45
CA ALA A 28 16.97 7.80 0.41
C ALA A 28 16.39 8.98 -0.37
N ARG A 29 16.90 9.25 -1.58
CA ARG A 29 16.38 10.30 -2.46
C ARG A 29 14.97 9.99 -2.97
N GLU A 30 14.72 8.75 -3.37
CA GLU A 30 13.38 8.33 -3.81
C GLU A 30 12.39 8.40 -2.66
N LYS A 31 12.76 7.94 -1.46
CA LYS A 31 11.93 8.07 -0.26
C LYS A 31 11.59 9.52 0.01
N HIS A 32 12.56 10.42 0.02
CA HIS A 32 12.32 11.85 0.24
C HIS A 32 11.32 12.43 -0.78
N ARG A 33 11.51 12.10 -2.07
CA ARG A 33 10.60 12.53 -3.13
C ARG A 33 9.17 12.01 -2.93
N VAL A 34 9.04 10.75 -2.52
CA VAL A 34 7.73 10.15 -2.22
C VAL A 34 7.09 10.84 -1.01
N ASP A 35 7.87 11.10 0.05
CA ASP A 35 7.39 11.77 1.25
C ASP A 35 6.87 13.19 0.94
N GLU A 36 7.55 13.95 0.07
CA GLU A 36 7.09 15.24 -0.43
C GLU A 36 5.76 15.16 -1.18
N LEU A 37 5.65 14.21 -2.12
CA LEU A 37 4.42 14.00 -2.90
C LEU A 37 3.25 13.61 -1.99
N VAL A 38 3.50 12.77 -0.99
CA VAL A 38 2.49 12.37 0.00
C VAL A 38 2.06 13.58 0.83
N ALA A 39 3.00 14.40 1.28
CA ALA A 39 2.70 15.61 2.05
C ALA A 39 1.88 16.63 1.25
N GLU A 40 2.25 16.87 -0.02
CA GLU A 40 1.47 17.75 -0.91
C GLU A 40 0.05 17.22 -1.14
N ARG A 41 -0.08 15.92 -1.38
CA ARG A 41 -1.39 15.31 -1.59
C ARG A 41 -2.27 15.40 -0.34
N ARG A 42 -1.69 15.21 0.85
CA ARG A 42 -2.40 15.37 2.13
C ARG A 42 -2.94 16.79 2.28
N LYS A 43 -2.11 17.82 2.07
CA LYS A 43 -2.54 19.23 2.13
C LYS A 43 -3.73 19.50 1.21
N ARG A 44 -3.68 19.02 -0.04
CA ARG A 44 -4.79 19.20 -0.99
C ARG A 44 -6.08 18.52 -0.51
N ILE A 45 -5.98 17.32 0.06
CA ILE A 45 -7.16 16.61 0.60
C ILE A 45 -7.74 17.38 1.79
N GLU A 46 -6.90 17.82 2.72
CA GLU A 46 -7.33 18.61 3.88
C GLU A 46 -8.05 19.89 3.44
N GLU A 47 -7.49 20.64 2.49
CA GLU A 47 -8.11 21.85 1.95
C GLU A 47 -9.48 21.59 1.32
N ARG A 48 -9.59 20.52 0.52
CA ARG A 48 -10.87 20.12 -0.09
C ARG A 48 -11.91 19.74 0.97
N ARG A 49 -11.50 19.02 2.02
CA ARG A 49 -12.38 18.71 3.15
C ARG A 49 -12.82 19.96 3.89
N ARG A 50 -11.91 20.91 4.18
CA ARG A 50 -12.26 22.21 4.80
C ARG A 50 -13.28 23.00 3.97
N LYS A 51 -13.15 22.97 2.64
CA LYS A 51 -14.11 23.59 1.71
C LYS A 51 -15.45 22.84 1.62
N GLY A 52 -15.49 21.57 2.02
CA GLY A 52 -16.67 20.72 1.94
C GLY A 52 -16.80 19.93 0.64
N ASP A 53 -15.79 19.95 -0.24
CA ASP A 53 -15.78 19.24 -1.52
C ASP A 53 -15.88 17.71 -1.36
N ASN A 54 -15.57 17.21 -0.17
CA ASN A 54 -15.62 15.79 0.20
C ASN A 54 -16.90 15.43 0.98
N GLY A 55 -17.87 16.34 1.07
CA GLY A 55 -19.10 16.17 1.83
C GLY A 55 -19.03 16.71 3.25
N ARG A 56 -20.21 16.87 3.86
CA ARG A 56 -20.36 17.53 5.17
C ARG A 56 -19.69 16.78 6.31
N ALA A 57 -19.81 15.45 6.34
CA ALA A 57 -19.17 14.62 7.37
C ALA A 57 -17.65 14.81 7.37
N TRP A 58 -17.01 14.79 6.20
CA TRP A 58 -15.57 15.02 6.08
C TRP A 58 -15.16 16.44 6.44
N GLN A 59 -16.00 17.45 6.18
CA GLN A 59 -15.72 18.83 6.59
C GLN A 59 -15.68 18.97 8.11
N VAL A 60 -16.66 18.40 8.81
CA VAL A 60 -16.71 18.40 10.27
C VAL A 60 -15.53 17.60 10.86
N LEU A 61 -15.26 16.41 10.32
CA LEU A 61 -14.11 15.61 10.77
C LEU A 61 -12.79 16.33 10.54
N GLN A 62 -12.62 17.05 9.43
CA GLN A 62 -11.39 17.82 9.19
C GLN A 62 -11.21 18.94 10.22
N GLN A 63 -12.28 19.64 10.62
CA GLN A 63 -12.19 20.63 11.69
C GLN A 63 -11.74 19.97 13.01
N ARG A 64 -12.28 18.80 13.34
CA ARG A 64 -11.89 18.03 14.55
C ARG A 64 -10.45 17.53 14.48
N ILE A 65 -9.99 17.10 13.31
CA ILE A 65 -8.58 16.73 13.04
C ILE A 65 -7.67 17.96 13.22
N ASP A 66 -8.06 19.11 12.67
CA ASP A 66 -7.29 20.36 12.80
C ASP A 66 -7.17 20.81 14.27
N MET A 67 -8.18 20.53 15.10
CA MET A 67 -8.19 20.78 16.55
C MET A 67 -7.51 19.68 17.38
N GLY A 68 -7.08 18.58 16.75
CA GLY A 68 -6.47 17.44 17.44
C GLY A 68 -7.44 16.58 18.27
N GLU A 69 -8.74 16.70 18.04
CA GLU A 69 -9.78 15.94 18.77
C GLU A 69 -9.97 14.51 18.25
N THR A 70 -9.47 14.22 17.05
CA THR A 70 -9.55 12.91 16.39
C THR A 70 -8.47 12.84 15.30
N CYS A 71 -8.25 11.65 14.73
CA CYS A 71 -7.41 11.48 13.55
C CYS A 71 -8.03 10.50 12.55
N GLU A 72 -7.51 10.44 11.32
CA GLU A 72 -8.00 9.48 10.32
C GLU A 72 -7.94 8.03 10.82
N SER A 73 -6.91 7.68 11.59
CA SER A 73 -6.77 6.34 12.16
C SER A 73 -7.89 6.04 13.16
N ASP A 74 -8.27 6.98 14.01
CA ASP A 74 -9.38 6.83 14.95
C ASP A 74 -10.73 6.71 14.23
N ILE A 75 -10.89 7.46 13.13
CA ILE A 75 -12.07 7.36 12.27
C ILE A 75 -12.17 5.98 11.65
N PHE A 76 -11.13 5.45 11.02
CA PHE A 76 -11.21 4.15 10.32
C PHE A 76 -11.20 2.94 11.25
N SER A 77 -10.44 2.98 12.35
CA SER A 77 -10.45 1.94 13.38
C SER A 77 -11.76 1.90 14.18
N GLY A 78 -12.55 2.96 14.09
CA GLY A 78 -13.80 3.09 14.80
C GLY A 78 -13.65 3.52 16.25
N ILE A 79 -12.48 4.01 16.67
CA ILE A 79 -12.29 4.70 17.96
C ILE A 79 -13.17 5.96 18.00
N ASP A 80 -13.19 6.74 16.91
CA ASP A 80 -14.10 7.86 16.77
C ASP A 80 -15.54 7.35 16.54
N LYS A 81 -16.38 7.54 17.56
CA LYS A 81 -17.78 7.13 17.58
C LYS A 81 -18.73 8.23 17.09
N SER A 82 -18.24 9.38 16.61
CA SER A 82 -19.14 10.45 16.15
C SER A 82 -20.02 10.01 14.98
N PRO A 83 -21.19 10.66 14.77
CA PRO A 83 -22.05 10.39 13.62
C PRO A 83 -21.31 10.52 12.28
N GLU A 84 -20.48 11.55 12.13
CA GLU A 84 -19.72 11.82 10.91
C GLU A 84 -18.68 10.73 10.65
N ALA A 85 -17.98 10.26 11.69
CA ALA A 85 -17.03 9.16 11.56
C ALA A 85 -17.72 7.85 11.13
N ARG A 86 -18.91 7.57 11.69
CA ARG A 86 -19.73 6.42 11.27
C ARG A 86 -20.19 6.55 9.82
N GLU A 87 -20.63 7.73 9.42
CA GLU A 87 -21.08 8.01 8.05
C GLU A 87 -19.95 7.79 7.04
N VAL A 88 -18.78 8.36 7.29
CA VAL A 88 -17.57 8.15 6.47
C VAL A 88 -17.23 6.67 6.36
N ARG A 89 -17.16 5.95 7.48
CA ARG A 89 -16.91 4.49 7.46
C ARG A 89 -17.99 3.75 6.67
N GLY A 90 -19.24 4.17 6.77
CA GLY A 90 -20.36 3.61 6.01
C GLY A 90 -20.15 3.74 4.50
N TYR A 91 -19.75 4.92 4.03
CA TYR A 91 -19.42 5.12 2.61
C TYR A 91 -18.22 4.28 2.17
N THR A 92 -17.16 4.25 2.96
CA THR A 92 -15.97 3.43 2.66
C THR A 92 -16.31 1.94 2.61
N SER A 93 -17.14 1.46 3.55
CA SER A 93 -17.57 0.05 3.59
C SER A 93 -18.44 -0.32 2.39
N LYS A 94 -19.35 0.57 1.97
CA LYS A 94 -20.16 0.36 0.76
C LYS A 94 -19.29 0.31 -0.48
N LEU A 95 -18.36 1.25 -0.64
CA LEU A 95 -17.44 1.26 -1.78
C LEU A 95 -16.58 -0.02 -1.82
N ALA A 96 -16.08 -0.47 -0.67
CA ALA A 96 -15.33 -1.72 -0.58
C ALA A 96 -16.20 -2.94 -0.93
N GLY A 97 -17.49 -2.92 -0.54
CA GLY A 97 -18.48 -3.91 -0.97
C GLY A 97 -18.63 -3.93 -2.49
N TYR A 98 -18.88 -2.78 -3.12
CA TYR A 98 -18.98 -2.70 -4.58
C TYR A 98 -17.72 -3.18 -5.31
N MET A 99 -16.54 -2.84 -4.81
CA MET A 99 -15.28 -3.31 -5.40
C MET A 99 -15.12 -4.82 -5.26
N ARG A 100 -15.51 -5.39 -4.11
CA ARG A 100 -15.52 -6.84 -3.89
C ARG A 100 -16.47 -7.50 -4.88
N ASP A 101 -17.71 -7.05 -4.93
CA ASP A 101 -18.74 -7.62 -5.79
C ASP A 101 -18.28 -7.58 -7.25
N TYR A 102 -17.72 -6.44 -7.70
CA TYR A 102 -17.15 -6.31 -9.04
C TYR A 102 -16.00 -7.27 -9.31
N VAL A 103 -15.09 -7.49 -8.37
CA VAL A 103 -13.96 -8.43 -8.55
C VAL A 103 -14.39 -9.90 -8.40
N GLU A 104 -15.52 -10.16 -7.75
CA GLU A 104 -16.07 -11.50 -7.55
C GLU A 104 -17.00 -11.94 -8.69
N ASP A 105 -17.54 -10.99 -9.47
CA ASP A 105 -18.47 -11.21 -10.59
C ASP A 105 -17.81 -11.87 -11.82
N ALA A 106 -17.50 -13.16 -11.69
CA ALA A 106 -16.87 -13.97 -12.73
C ALA A 106 -17.86 -14.41 -13.82
N ASP A 107 -19.17 -14.20 -13.62
CA ASP A 107 -20.20 -14.51 -14.61
C ASP A 107 -20.19 -13.48 -15.77
N ASP A 108 -19.72 -12.26 -15.50
CA ASP A 108 -19.42 -11.27 -16.54
C ASP A 108 -18.09 -11.61 -17.24
N GLN A 109 -18.19 -12.07 -18.49
CA GLN A 109 -17.04 -12.46 -19.30
C GLN A 109 -16.16 -11.26 -19.71
N ASP A 110 -16.74 -10.06 -19.73
CA ASP A 110 -16.04 -8.83 -20.10
C ASP A 110 -15.40 -8.14 -18.88
N ASN A 111 -15.65 -8.66 -17.67
CA ASN A 111 -15.08 -8.14 -16.44
C ASN A 111 -13.64 -8.63 -16.24
N GLU A 112 -12.69 -7.88 -16.80
CA GLU A 112 -11.26 -8.17 -16.71
C GLU A 112 -10.76 -8.36 -15.27
N ALA A 113 -11.33 -7.63 -14.30
CA ALA A 113 -10.91 -7.73 -12.91
C ALA A 113 -11.30 -9.08 -12.29
N ALA A 114 -12.53 -9.56 -12.55
CA ALA A 114 -12.98 -10.86 -12.11
C ALA A 114 -12.23 -12.01 -12.81
N GLN A 115 -12.01 -11.90 -14.13
CA GLN A 115 -11.22 -12.87 -14.88
C GLN A 115 -9.76 -12.93 -14.42
N GLY A 116 -9.19 -11.76 -14.08
CA GLY A 116 -7.85 -11.64 -13.51
C GLY A 116 -7.74 -12.34 -12.15
N ARG A 117 -8.73 -12.16 -11.26
CA ARG A 117 -8.78 -12.87 -9.96
C ARG A 117 -8.81 -14.38 -10.15
N VAL A 118 -9.69 -14.90 -11.00
CA VAL A 118 -9.81 -16.36 -11.25
C VAL A 118 -8.47 -16.94 -11.71
N LYS A 119 -7.81 -16.29 -12.67
CA LYS A 119 -6.50 -16.72 -13.16
C LYS A 119 -5.43 -16.70 -12.06
N LEU A 120 -5.43 -15.66 -11.21
CA LEU A 120 -4.49 -15.55 -10.10
C LEU A 120 -4.71 -16.68 -9.07
N ASP A 121 -5.96 -17.00 -8.75
CA ASP A 121 -6.31 -18.11 -7.85
C ASP A 121 -5.84 -19.46 -8.40
N GLU A 122 -5.97 -19.69 -9.71
CA GLU A 122 -5.44 -20.89 -10.39
C GLU A 122 -3.91 -20.97 -10.31
N GLN A 123 -3.21 -19.86 -10.58
CA GLN A 123 -1.76 -19.79 -10.50
C GLN A 123 -1.24 -20.03 -9.09
N MET A 124 -1.90 -19.47 -8.07
CA MET A 124 -1.53 -19.70 -6.66
C MET A 124 -1.70 -21.17 -6.26
N LYS A 125 -2.80 -21.82 -6.68
CA LYS A 125 -2.97 -23.27 -6.43
C LYS A 125 -1.85 -24.08 -7.05
N HIS A 126 -1.51 -23.80 -8.31
CA HIS A 126 -0.41 -24.49 -8.98
C HIS A 126 0.93 -24.30 -8.27
N LEU A 127 1.22 -23.09 -7.80
CA LEU A 127 2.43 -22.79 -7.04
C LEU A 127 2.47 -23.58 -5.72
N HIS A 128 1.38 -23.59 -4.95
CA HIS A 128 1.29 -24.38 -3.71
C HIS A 128 1.46 -25.89 -3.95
N GLU A 129 0.95 -26.42 -5.06
CA GLU A 129 1.16 -27.82 -5.44
C GLU A 129 2.63 -28.13 -5.73
N LEU A 130 3.32 -27.23 -6.44
CA LEU A 130 4.76 -27.36 -6.71
C LEU A 130 5.59 -27.28 -5.42
N GLU A 131 5.29 -26.33 -4.55
CA GLU A 131 5.94 -26.20 -3.23
C GLU A 131 5.74 -27.46 -2.39
N SER A 132 4.53 -28.00 -2.37
CA SER A 132 4.22 -29.23 -1.63
C SER A 132 5.00 -30.43 -2.16
N ARG A 133 5.14 -30.55 -3.50
CA ARG A 133 5.94 -31.62 -4.13
C ARG A 133 7.43 -31.49 -3.84
N LEU A 134 7.98 -30.27 -3.89
CA LEU A 134 9.38 -30.01 -3.59
C LEU A 134 9.69 -30.31 -2.11
N ASN A 135 8.82 -29.89 -1.19
CA ASN A 135 8.98 -30.15 0.24
C ASN A 135 8.83 -31.63 0.60
N ALA A 136 8.08 -32.41 -0.17
CA ALA A 136 7.96 -33.86 0.02
C ALA A 136 9.17 -34.66 -0.53
N GLN A 137 10.05 -34.02 -1.31
CA GLN A 137 11.26 -34.62 -1.88
C GLN A 137 12.55 -34.22 -1.14
N ALA A 138 12.46 -33.33 -0.15
CA ALA A 138 13.54 -32.92 0.75
C ALA A 138 13.54 -33.76 2.03
#